data_AF-A0A2V8PLP9-F1
#
_entry.id   AF-A0A2V8PLP9-F1
#
_cell.length_a   1.000
_cell.length_b   1.000
_cell.length_c   1.000
_cell.angle_alpha   90.00
_cell.angle_beta   90.00
_cell.angle_gamma   90.00
#
_symmetry.space_group_name_H-M   'P 1'
#
loop_
_entity.id
_entity.type
_entity.pdbx_description
1 polymer ?
#
loop_
_entity_poly.entity_id
_entity_poly.type
_entity_poly.pdbx_seq_one_letter_code
_entity_poly.pdbx_strand_id
1 'polypeptide(L)'
;MKTLGLIKEIIATYQKHGWRLRRVLLRPATRAEINHQARELLKEARFVDAEFDALWFARPSHQGREAWELRLLAEQPYALFEAFEPDETEEEREEARREMENRMREHAAQT
;
A
#
# COMPACT_ATOMS: atom_id res chain seq x y z
N MET A 1 1.72 -2.04 -19.30
CA MET A 1 0.72 -2.94 -18.67
C MET A 1 -0.43 -2.11 -18.15
N LYS A 2 -1.69 -2.57 -18.22
CA LYS A 2 -2.80 -1.83 -17.57
C LYS A 2 -2.60 -1.88 -16.04
N THR A 3 -2.71 -0.75 -15.36
CA THR A 3 -2.51 -0.58 -13.90
C THR A 3 -3.23 -1.65 -13.07
N LEU A 4 -4.45 -2.03 -13.47
CA LEU A 4 -5.23 -3.07 -12.80
C LEU A 4 -4.59 -4.48 -12.86
N GLY A 5 -3.91 -4.82 -13.95
CA GLY A 5 -3.21 -6.11 -14.07
C GLY A 5 -2.07 -6.19 -13.05
N LEU A 6 -1.26 -5.14 -12.97
CA LEU A 6 -0.17 -5.03 -12.00
C LEU A 6 -0.67 -5.10 -10.55
N ILE A 7 -1.73 -4.35 -10.23
CA ILE A 7 -2.36 -4.38 -8.90
C ILE A 7 -2.79 -5.81 -8.52
N LYS A 8 -3.46 -6.52 -9.44
CA LYS A 8 -3.89 -7.92 -9.21
C LYS A 8 -2.72 -8.85 -8.94
N GLU A 9 -1.65 -8.75 -9.74
CA GLU A 9 -0.45 -9.58 -9.59
C GLU A 9 0.27 -9.32 -8.26
N ILE A 10 0.41 -8.06 -7.87
CA ILE A 10 1.02 -7.67 -6.60
C ILE A 10 0.17 -8.20 -5.43
N ILE A 11 -1.14 -7.94 -5.41
CA ILE A 11 -2.02 -8.44 -4.33
C ILE A 11 -1.94 -9.96 -4.21
N ALA A 12 -2.04 -10.69 -5.32
CA ALA A 12 -1.96 -12.14 -5.33
C ALA A 12 -0.61 -12.66 -4.79
N THR A 13 0.48 -11.95 -5.11
CA THR A 13 1.82 -12.30 -4.61
C THR A 13 1.91 -12.10 -3.10
N TYR A 14 1.43 -10.97 -2.59
CA TYR A 14 1.50 -10.66 -1.15
C TYR A 14 0.60 -11.59 -0.32
N GLN A 15 -0.60 -11.87 -0.80
CA GLN A 15 -1.54 -12.79 -0.15
C GLN A 15 -0.97 -14.21 0.01
N LYS A 16 -0.21 -14.72 -0.97
CA LYS A 16 0.48 -16.02 -0.85
C LYS A 16 1.45 -16.07 0.33
N HIS A 17 1.95 -14.92 0.78
CA HIS A 17 2.87 -14.79 1.89
C HIS A 17 2.21 -14.24 3.17
N GLY A 18 0.88 -14.31 3.25
CA GLY A 18 0.12 -13.95 4.45
C GLY A 18 -0.09 -12.44 4.65
N TRP A 19 0.31 -11.61 3.68
CA TRP A 19 0.04 -10.18 3.71
C TRP A 19 -1.39 -9.87 3.30
N ARG A 20 -1.98 -8.86 3.95
CA ARG A 20 -3.34 -8.38 3.69
C ARG A 20 -3.27 -6.94 3.19
N LEU A 21 -3.99 -6.65 2.11
CA LEU A 21 -4.13 -5.28 1.61
C LEU A 21 -4.97 -4.47 2.61
N ARG A 22 -4.45 -3.33 3.06
CA ARG A 22 -5.10 -2.44 4.04
C ARG A 22 -5.55 -1.13 3.43
N ARG A 23 -4.70 -0.51 2.60
CA ARG A 23 -4.99 0.78 1.96
C ARG A 23 -4.50 0.78 0.52
N VAL A 24 -5.16 1.58 -0.30
CA VAL A 24 -4.82 1.81 -1.71
C VAL A 24 -4.64 3.32 -1.87
N LEU A 25 -3.42 3.73 -2.18
CA LEU A 25 -3.08 5.11 -2.48
C LEU A 25 -3.13 5.28 -3.98
N LEU A 26 -3.97 6.18 -4.46
CA LEU A 26 -4.08 6.43 -5.90
C LEU A 26 -4.13 7.91 -6.19
N ARG A 27 -3.50 8.26 -7.32
CA ARG A 27 -3.73 9.53 -7.99
C ARG A 27 -5.18 9.63 -8.44
N PRO A 28 -5.78 10.84 -8.43
CA PRO A 28 -7.14 11.04 -8.93
C PRO A 28 -7.36 10.50 -10.36
N ALA A 29 -6.37 10.67 -11.24
CA ALA A 29 -6.41 10.15 -12.61
C ALA A 29 -6.48 8.62 -12.63
N THR A 30 -5.59 7.94 -11.91
CA THR A 30 -5.58 6.47 -11.80
C THR A 30 -6.86 5.94 -11.15
N ARG A 31 -7.37 6.64 -10.13
CA ARG A 31 -8.63 6.30 -9.45
C ARG A 31 -9.83 6.40 -10.41
N ALA A 32 -9.84 7.34 -11.34
CA ALA A 32 -10.88 7.47 -12.35
C ALA A 32 -10.86 6.30 -13.36
N GLU A 33 -9.70 5.70 -13.60
CA GLU A 33 -9.54 4.52 -14.46
C GLU A 33 -9.97 3.20 -13.78
N ILE A 34 -10.10 3.20 -12.45
CA ILE A 34 -10.56 2.04 -11.68
C ILE A 34 -12.07 1.79 -11.91
N ASN A 35 -12.34 0.80 -12.75
CA ASN A 35 -13.69 0.32 -13.06
C ASN A 35 -14.31 -0.50 -11.91
N HIS A 36 -15.57 -0.90 -12.06
CA HIS A 36 -16.30 -1.68 -11.05
C HIS A 36 -15.59 -2.98 -10.64
N GLN A 37 -14.95 -3.70 -11.57
CA GLN A 37 -14.23 -4.94 -11.25
C GLN A 37 -13.01 -4.70 -10.36
N ALA A 38 -12.33 -3.57 -10.56
CA ALA A 38 -11.23 -3.15 -9.70
C ALA A 38 -11.70 -2.73 -8.30
N ARG A 39 -12.90 -2.15 -8.18
CA ARG A 39 -13.49 -1.84 -6.87
C ARG A 39 -13.80 -3.10 -6.06
N GLU A 40 -14.31 -4.15 -6.69
CA GLU A 40 -14.55 -5.44 -6.02
C GLU A 40 -13.26 -6.09 -5.49
N LEU A 41 -12.19 -6.03 -6.28
CA LEU A 41 -10.88 -6.54 -5.86
C LEU A 41 -10.33 -5.80 -4.63
N LEU A 42 -10.60 -4.50 -4.54
CA LEU A 42 -10.05 -3.60 -3.53
C LEU A 42 -11.04 -3.30 -2.40
N LYS A 43 -12.17 -4.02 -2.34
CA LYS A 43 -13.32 -3.69 -1.48
C LYS A 43 -13.00 -3.67 0.02
N GLU A 44 -12.02 -4.45 0.44
CA GLU A 44 -11.62 -4.56 1.86
C GLU A 44 -10.57 -3.51 2.25
N ALA A 45 -10.02 -2.79 1.27
CA ALA A 45 -8.98 -1.81 1.49
C ALA A 45 -9.55 -0.38 1.46
N ARG A 46 -9.01 0.47 2.33
CA ARG A 46 -9.35 1.89 2.35
C ARG A 46 -8.69 2.60 1.16
N PHE A 47 -9.48 3.29 0.34
CA PHE A 47 -8.95 4.20 -0.67
C PHE A 47 -8.51 5.51 -0.03
N VAL A 48 -7.31 5.95 -0.38
CA VAL A 48 -6.71 7.21 0.04
C VAL A 48 -6.27 7.95 -1.22
N ASP A 49 -6.70 9.21 -1.36
CA ASP A 49 -6.21 10.06 -2.44
C ASP A 49 -4.75 10.44 -2.15
N ALA A 50 -3.88 10.24 -3.13
CA ALA A 50 -2.45 10.45 -3.01
C ALA A 50 -1.86 11.01 -4.31
N GLU A 51 -0.64 11.54 -4.24
CA GLU A 51 0.07 12.08 -5.42
C GLU A 51 0.82 11.00 -6.20
N PHE A 52 0.83 9.76 -5.70
CA PHE A 52 1.44 8.59 -6.30
C PHE A 52 0.52 7.37 -6.15
N ASP A 53 0.78 6.33 -6.93
CA ASP A 53 0.00 5.09 -6.90
C ASP A 53 0.77 4.03 -6.09
N ALA A 54 0.18 3.52 -5.00
CA ALA A 54 0.81 2.54 -4.13
C ALA A 54 -0.20 1.68 -3.35
N LEU A 55 0.28 0.58 -2.78
CA LEU A 55 -0.50 -0.36 -1.99
C LEU A 55 0.11 -0.54 -0.60
N TRP A 56 -0.71 -0.39 0.44
CA TRP A 56 -0.32 -0.73 1.80
C TRP A 56 -0.73 -2.16 2.14
N PHE A 57 0.24 -2.96 2.54
CA PHE A 57 0.04 -4.30 3.06
C PHE A 57 0.39 -4.37 4.54
N ALA A 58 -0.32 -5.21 5.28
CA ALA A 58 0.00 -5.54 6.65
C ALA A 58 -0.01 -7.05 6.88
N ARG A 59 0.84 -7.54 7.78
CA ARG A 59 0.77 -8.90 8.30
C ARG A 59 1.12 -8.93 9.78
N PRO A 60 0.51 -9.85 10.56
CA PRO A 60 1.02 -10.16 11.89
C PRO A 60 2.49 -10.59 11.81
N SER A 61 3.28 -10.14 12.78
CA SER A 61 4.68 -10.48 12.97
C SER A 61 4.89 -11.13 14.35
N HIS A 62 6.12 -11.55 14.64
CA HIS A 62 6.46 -12.20 15.91
C HIS A 62 6.21 -11.24 17.10
N GLN A 63 5.77 -11.82 18.22
CA GLN A 63 5.54 -11.12 19.50
C GLN A 63 4.43 -10.06 19.47
N GLY A 64 3.39 -10.25 18.64
CA GLY A 64 2.22 -9.36 18.61
C GLY A 64 2.43 -8.09 17.78
N ARG A 65 3.60 -7.95 17.16
CA ARG A 65 3.92 -6.85 16.24
C ARG A 65 3.14 -6.96 14.94
N GLU A 66 2.95 -5.84 14.25
CA GLU A 66 2.35 -5.82 12.91
C GLU A 66 3.35 -5.23 11.92
N ALA A 67 3.75 -6.03 10.93
CA ALA A 67 4.61 -5.56 9.85
C ALA A 67 3.74 -4.89 8.77
N TRP A 68 4.17 -3.71 8.31
CA TRP A 68 3.53 -2.95 7.26
C TRP A 68 4.51 -2.70 6.12
N GLU A 69 4.01 -2.76 4.90
CA GLU A 69 4.79 -2.48 3.70
C GLU A 69 4.01 -1.58 2.74
N LEU A 70 4.62 -0.48 2.33
CA LEU A 70 4.12 0.41 1.28
C LEU A 70 4.82 0.06 -0.02
N ARG A 71 4.05 -0.44 -0.99
CA ARG A 71 4.55 -0.92 -2.28
C ARG A 71 4.17 0.06 -3.40
N LEU A 72 5.16 0.64 -4.07
CA LEU A 72 4.95 1.54 -5.20
C LEU A 72 4.41 0.77 -6.42
N LEU A 73 3.42 1.33 -7.11
CA LEU A 73 2.92 0.84 -8.39
C LEU A 73 3.68 1.51 -9.54
N ALA A 74 4.90 1.02 -9.78
CA ALA A 74 5.78 1.49 -10.85
C ALA A 74 6.43 0.31 -11.61
N GLU A 75 7.03 0.60 -12.76
CA GLU A 75 7.79 -0.40 -13.53
C GLU A 75 8.99 -0.91 -12.74
N GLN A 76 9.66 -0.03 -11.99
CA GLN A 76 10.74 -0.41 -11.09
C GLN A 76 10.18 -0.73 -9.69
N PRO A 77 10.40 -1.95 -9.18
CA PRO A 77 10.03 -2.35 -7.83
C PRO A 77 10.63 -1.45 -6.75
N TYR A 78 9.78 -0.76 -5.98
CA TYR A 78 10.20 -0.04 -4.78
C TYR A 78 9.19 -0.25 -3.65
N ALA A 79 9.69 -0.47 -2.44
CA ALA A 79 8.87 -0.66 -1.26
C ALA A 79 9.56 -0.10 0.00
N LEU A 80 8.75 0.38 0.93
CA LEU A 80 9.16 0.77 2.27
C LEU A 80 8.51 -0.15 3.28
N PHE A 81 9.23 -0.50 4.34
CA PHE A 81 8.79 -1.45 5.35
C PHE A 81 8.91 -0.82 6.74
N GLU A 82 7.95 -1.10 7.61
CA GLU A 82 7.96 -0.76 9.03
C GLU A 82 7.35 -1.89 9.86
N ALA A 83 7.85 -2.08 11.08
CA ALA A 83 7.30 -3.05 12.02
C ALA A 83 6.81 -2.33 13.28
N PHE A 84 5.49 -2.31 13.48
CA PHE A 84 4.88 -1.67 14.63
C PHE A 84 4.88 -2.57 15.86
N GLU A 85 5.30 -2.00 16.98
CA GLU A 85 5.30 -2.60 18.31
C GLU A 85 3.86 -2.63 18.88
N PRO A 86 3.54 -3.63 19.74
CA PRO A 86 2.16 -3.85 20.19
C PRO A 86 1.63 -2.74 21.11
N ASP A 87 2.51 -1.97 21.74
CA ASP A 87 2.21 -0.86 22.65
C ASP A 87 2.15 0.51 21.94
N GLU A 88 2.55 0.60 20.67
CA GLU A 88 2.33 1.81 19.87
C GLU A 88 0.85 2.09 19.67
N THR A 89 0.48 3.34 19.91
CA THR A 89 -0.85 3.88 19.67
C THR A 89 -1.15 3.98 18.18
N GLU A 90 -2.43 4.04 17.82
CA GLU A 90 -2.81 4.24 16.42
C GLU A 90 -2.35 5.60 15.87
N GLU A 91 -2.18 6.61 16.72
CA GLU A 91 -1.65 7.93 16.32
C GLU A 91 -0.17 7.85 15.91
N GLU A 92 0.66 7.20 16.72
CA GLU A 92 2.09 6.96 16.40
C GLU A 92 2.24 6.14 15.11
N ARG A 93 1.43 5.08 14.96
CA ARG A 93 1.43 4.26 13.74
C ARG A 93 0.98 5.05 12.51
N GLU A 94 0.02 5.95 12.66
CA GLU A 94 -0.43 6.81 11.57
C GLU A 94 0.61 7.86 11.18
N GLU A 95 1.32 8.43 12.15
CA GLU A 95 2.45 9.32 11.90
C GLU A 95 3.54 8.62 11.11
N ALA A 96 3.99 7.44 11.55
CA ALA A 96 4.98 6.64 10.83
C ALA A 96 4.53 6.28 9.41
N ARG A 97 3.24 5.91 9.21
CA ARG A 97 2.71 5.67 7.86
C ARG A 97 2.77 6.92 6.99
N ARG A 98 2.45 8.10 7.52
CA ARG A 98 2.56 9.37 6.79
C ARG A 98 4.00 9.69 6.41
N GLU A 99 4.96 9.42 7.30
CA GLU A 99 6.38 9.58 6.98
C GLU A 99 6.83 8.65 5.85
N MET A 100 6.39 7.38 5.86
CA MET A 100 6.65 6.44 4.78
C MET A 100 6.01 6.89 3.46
N GLU A 101 4.77 7.41 3.50
CA GLU A 101 4.11 7.98 2.31
C GLU A 101 4.88 9.20 1.78
N ASN A 102 5.41 10.07 2.64
CA ASN A 102 6.23 11.21 2.25
C ASN A 102 7.52 10.76 1.55
N ARG A 103 8.25 9.80 2.14
CA ARG A 103 9.47 9.22 1.55
C ARG A 103 9.18 8.56 0.21
N MET A 104 8.03 7.89 0.08
CA MET A 104 7.64 7.27 -1.19
C MET A 104 7.29 8.32 -2.26
N ARG A 105 6.60 9.40 -1.88
CA ARG A 105 6.33 10.52 -2.78
C ARG A 105 7.62 11.13 -3.32
N GLU A 106 8.60 11.38 -2.45
CA GLU A 106 9.91 11.91 -2.84
C GLU A 106 10.63 10.99 -3.83
N HIS A 107 10.59 9.68 -3.60
CA HIS A 107 11.16 8.70 -4.53
C HIS A 107 10.42 8.71 -5.87
N ALA A 108 9.09 8.65 -5.86
CA ALA A 108 8.26 8.62 -7.06
C ALA A 108 8.37 9.89 -7.91
N ALA A 109 8.77 11.02 -7.32
CA ALA A 109 9.01 12.27 -8.04
C ALA A 109 10.39 12.32 -8.75
N GLN A 110 11.31 11.42 -8.40
CA GLN A 110 12.67 11.37 -8.96
C GLN A 110 12.83 10.37 -10.12
N THR A 111 11.87 9.45 -10.26
CA THR A 111 11.81 8.41 -11.29
C THR A 111 10.79 8.74 -12.36
#